data_AF-A0A2Z6NI80-F1
#
_entry.id   AF-A0A2Z6NI80-F1
#
_cell.length_a   1.000
_cell.length_b   1.000
_cell.length_c   1.000
_cell.angle_alpha   90.00
_cell.angle_beta   90.00
_cell.angle_gamma   90.00
#
_symmetry.space_group_name_H-M   'P 1'
#
loop_
_entity.id
_entity.type
_entity.pdbx_description
1 polymer ?
#
loop_
_entity_poly.entity_id
_entity_poly.type
_entity_poly.pdbx_seq_one_letter_code
_entity_poly.pdbx_strand_id
1 'polypeptide(L)'
;MLANNWSTSSSVCTWVGVTCDDRHNRVHRLDLRDMNLRGPISPSLGNMSFLVFLKLRNNSFRGELPEEIFRMRRLKHLDLSFNKFVGGIPATLGDLSELQYLALSKNNFNGFIPQSIGNLSQSVE
;
A
#
# COMPACT_ATOMS: atom_id res chain seq x y z
N MET A 1 13.16 13.89 -7.71
CA MET A 1 11.98 14.63 -7.24
C MET A 1 11.68 14.34 -5.77
N LEU A 2 11.40 13.10 -5.35
CA LEU A 2 11.15 12.81 -3.92
C LEU A 2 12.35 13.12 -3.02
N ALA A 3 13.57 12.77 -3.44
CA ALA A 3 14.79 13.01 -2.63
C ALA A 3 15.05 14.49 -2.28
N ASN A 4 14.48 15.44 -3.03
CA ASN A 4 14.63 16.87 -2.75
C ASN A 4 13.49 17.43 -1.88
N ASN A 5 12.44 16.64 -1.64
CA ASN A 5 11.25 17.07 -0.92
C ASN A 5 11.04 16.28 0.38
N TRP A 6 11.29 14.96 0.36
CA TRP A 6 11.28 14.10 1.53
C TRP A 6 12.55 14.35 2.34
N SER A 7 12.45 15.25 3.30
CA SER A 7 13.55 15.66 4.16
C SER A 7 13.15 15.56 5.62
N THR A 8 14.11 15.23 6.49
CA THR A 8 13.92 15.28 7.95
C THR A 8 13.75 16.70 8.48
N SER A 9 14.04 17.71 7.66
CA SER A 9 13.89 19.14 8.00
C SER A 9 12.49 19.69 7.71
N SER A 10 11.59 18.92 7.11
CA SER A 10 10.23 19.34 6.78
C SER A 10 9.21 18.39 7.41
N SER A 11 7.99 18.89 7.63
CA SER A 11 6.89 18.03 8.08
C SER A 11 6.59 16.96 7.02
N VAL A 12 6.41 15.72 7.47
CA VAL A 12 6.01 14.60 6.59
C VAL A 12 4.69 14.90 5.86
N CYS A 13 3.83 15.74 6.44
CA CYS A 13 2.55 16.12 5.84
C CYS A 13 2.67 17.10 4.67
N THR A 14 3.87 17.65 4.41
CA THR A 14 4.15 18.47 3.22
C THR A 14 4.92 17.70 2.15
N TRP A 15 5.19 16.42 2.39
CA TRP A 15 5.89 15.57 1.45
C TRP A 15 5.01 15.27 0.24
N VAL A 16 5.61 15.29 -0.95
CA VAL A 16 4.96 14.93 -2.21
C VAL A 16 4.39 13.52 -2.08
N GLY A 17 3.11 13.39 -2.42
CA GLY A 17 2.38 12.13 -2.35
C GLY A 17 1.89 11.76 -0.95
N VAL A 18 2.19 12.53 0.09
CA VAL A 18 1.73 12.28 1.46
C VAL A 18 0.57 13.22 1.79
N THR A 19 -0.47 12.68 2.42
CA THR A 19 -1.51 13.49 3.05
C THR A 19 -1.74 12.99 4.47
N CYS A 20 -1.81 13.92 5.41
CA CYS A 20 -2.12 13.64 6.80
C CYS A 20 -3.59 13.94 7.09
N ASP A 21 -4.15 13.19 8.03
CA ASP A 21 -5.46 13.47 8.61
C ASP A 21 -5.40 14.70 9.54
N ASP A 22 -6.37 15.60 9.39
CA ASP A 22 -6.42 16.87 10.14
C ASP A 22 -6.66 16.67 11.65
N ARG A 23 -7.27 15.55 12.06
CA ARG A 23 -7.62 15.30 13.47
C ARG A 23 -6.41 14.81 14.28
N HIS A 24 -5.55 14.00 13.67
CA HIS A 24 -4.44 13.34 14.38
C HIS A 24 -3.07 13.77 13.88
N ASN A 25 -3.00 14.54 12.79
CA ASN A 25 -1.76 14.89 12.09
C ASN A 25 -0.91 13.65 11.74
N ARG A 26 -1.60 12.58 11.30
CA ARG A 26 -0.99 11.30 10.94
C ARG A 26 -1.23 11.01 9.48
N VAL A 27 -0.24 10.41 8.81
CA VAL A 27 -0.36 9.99 7.40
C VAL A 27 -1.56 9.06 7.23
N HIS A 28 -2.53 9.49 6.40
CA HIS A 28 -3.72 8.71 6.07
C HIS A 28 -3.78 8.31 4.58
N ARG A 29 -2.93 8.89 3.73
CA ARG A 29 -2.85 8.64 2.30
C ARG A 29 -1.40 8.76 1.86
N LEU A 30 -0.95 7.74 1.13
CA LEU A 30 0.30 7.72 0.40
C LEU A 30 -0.01 7.43 -1.07
N ASP A 31 0.21 8.42 -1.93
CA ASP A 31 -0.04 8.39 -3.35
C ASP A 31 1.25 8.68 -4.12
N LEU A 32 1.90 7.62 -4.57
CA LEU A 32 3.17 7.65 -5.28
C LEU A 32 3.04 7.09 -6.70
N ARG A 33 1.87 7.25 -7.31
CA ARG A 33 1.61 6.74 -8.66
C ARG A 33 2.48 7.42 -9.70
N ASP A 34 2.91 6.67 -10.69
CA ASP A 34 3.60 7.22 -11.88
C ASP A 34 4.93 7.96 -11.55
N MET A 35 5.63 7.55 -10.48
CA MET A 35 6.83 8.23 -9.98
C MET A 35 8.16 7.56 -10.37
N ASN A 36 8.13 6.53 -11.22
CA ASN A 36 9.31 5.75 -11.62
C ASN A 36 10.09 5.15 -10.44
N LEU A 37 9.41 4.86 -9.33
CA LEU A 37 10.02 4.27 -8.13
C LEU A 37 10.42 2.82 -8.37
N ARG A 38 11.50 2.39 -7.72
CA ARG A 38 12.13 1.08 -7.92
C ARG A 38 12.49 0.46 -6.58
N GLY A 39 12.73 -0.83 -6.59
CA GLY A 39 13.14 -1.59 -5.40
C GLY A 39 11.97 -2.30 -4.73
N PRO A 40 12.21 -2.99 -3.61
CA PRO A 40 11.15 -3.62 -2.83
C PRO A 40 10.36 -2.60 -2.01
N ILE A 41 9.15 -2.98 -1.62
CA ILE A 41 8.45 -2.29 -0.53
C ILE A 41 9.16 -2.65 0.78
N SER A 42 9.49 -1.63 1.59
CA SER A 42 10.04 -1.85 2.93
C SER A 42 8.95 -2.37 3.88
N PRO A 43 9.22 -3.41 4.71
CA PRO A 43 8.32 -3.86 5.77
C PRO A 43 7.86 -2.74 6.71
N SER A 44 8.71 -1.72 6.92
CA SER A 44 8.38 -0.56 7.76
C SER A 44 7.19 0.26 7.25
N LEU A 45 6.78 0.09 5.99
CA LEU A 45 5.56 0.70 5.46
C LEU A 45 4.32 0.26 6.26
N GLY A 46 4.32 -0.97 6.79
CA GLY A 46 3.26 -1.50 7.64
C GLY A 46 3.06 -0.79 8.97
N ASN A 47 4.00 0.07 9.39
CA ASN A 47 3.89 0.83 10.65
C ASN A 47 2.95 2.05 10.52
N MET A 48 2.48 2.39 9.32
CA MET A 48 1.55 3.50 9.11
C MET A 48 0.11 3.10 9.47
N SER A 49 -0.15 2.85 10.76
CA SER A 49 -1.44 2.31 11.24
C SER A 49 -2.68 3.19 11.01
N PHE A 50 -2.51 4.42 10.51
CA PHE A 50 -3.60 5.34 10.15
C PHE A 50 -3.83 5.43 8.63
N LEU A 51 -3.05 4.70 7.84
CA LEU A 51 -3.14 4.73 6.39
C LEU A 51 -4.48 4.13 5.91
N VAL A 52 -5.17 4.89 5.09
CA VAL A 52 -6.46 4.54 4.47
C VAL A 52 -6.28 4.29 2.97
N PHE A 53 -5.35 5.01 2.33
CA PHE A 53 -5.07 4.89 0.90
C PHE A 53 -3.58 4.64 0.66
N LEU A 54 -3.28 3.51 0.03
CA LEU A 54 -1.94 3.19 -0.49
C LEU A 54 -2.03 3.03 -2.01
N LYS A 55 -1.48 4.00 -2.75
CA LYS A 55 -1.48 3.99 -4.21
C LYS A 55 -0.06 4.01 -4.74
N LEU A 56 0.40 2.87 -5.23
CA LEU A 56 1.75 2.66 -5.77
C LEU A 56 1.72 2.27 -7.26
N ARG A 57 0.56 2.45 -7.92
CA ARG A 57 0.35 2.09 -9.32
C ARG A 57 1.40 2.67 -10.26
N ASN A 58 1.74 1.89 -11.29
CA ASN A 58 2.61 2.29 -12.39
C ASN A 58 3.99 2.79 -11.90
N ASN A 59 4.67 1.89 -11.19
CA ASN A 59 6.06 2.05 -10.80
C ASN A 59 6.85 0.81 -11.24
N SER A 60 8.04 0.63 -10.71
CA SER A 60 8.90 -0.53 -10.91
C SER A 60 9.25 -1.20 -9.58
N PHE A 61 8.30 -1.22 -8.63
CA PHE A 61 8.46 -1.99 -7.40
C PHE A 61 8.56 -3.48 -7.73
N ARG A 62 9.42 -4.20 -6.99
CA ARG A 62 9.80 -5.59 -7.27
C ARG A 62 9.95 -6.40 -5.99
N GLY A 63 10.09 -7.72 -6.11
CA GLY A 63 10.17 -8.62 -4.97
C GLY A 63 8.78 -9.03 -4.48
N GLU A 64 8.73 -9.73 -3.35
CA GLU A 64 7.49 -10.19 -2.73
C GLU A 64 6.81 -9.07 -1.94
N LEU A 65 5.51 -9.22 -1.67
CA LEU A 65 4.78 -8.30 -0.81
C LEU A 65 5.12 -8.60 0.66
N PRO A 66 5.65 -7.62 1.43
CA PRO A 66 5.90 -7.82 2.84
C PRO A 66 4.58 -7.94 3.61
N GLU A 67 4.44 -8.95 4.46
CA GLU A 67 3.19 -9.21 5.20
C GLU A 67 2.80 -8.05 6.12
N GLU A 68 3.78 -7.25 6.55
CA GLU A 68 3.58 -6.08 7.41
C GLU A 68 2.59 -5.07 6.83
N ILE A 69 2.49 -4.93 5.50
CA ILE A 69 1.55 -3.97 4.90
C ILE A 69 0.10 -4.35 5.18
N PHE A 70 -0.18 -5.64 5.41
CA PHE A 70 -1.51 -6.14 5.71
C PHE A 70 -1.88 -6.02 7.21
N ARG A 71 -0.99 -5.43 8.04
CA ARG A 71 -1.31 -5.04 9.42
C ARG A 71 -2.06 -3.70 9.51
N MET A 72 -2.12 -2.93 8.42
CA MET A 72 -2.79 -1.64 8.37
C MET A 72 -4.32 -1.79 8.28
N ARG A 73 -4.97 -2.12 9.39
CA ARG A 73 -6.42 -2.48 9.45
C ARG A 73 -7.40 -1.39 8.97
N ARG A 74 -6.95 -0.14 8.86
CA ARG A 74 -7.73 1.00 8.35
C ARG A 74 -7.64 1.18 6.83
N LEU A 75 -6.87 0.33 6.15
CA LEU A 75 -6.64 0.48 4.72
C LEU A 75 -7.92 0.14 3.95
N LYS A 76 -8.43 1.12 3.20
CA LYS A 76 -9.63 1.00 2.36
C LYS A 76 -9.31 0.86 0.89
N HIS A 77 -8.16 1.35 0.46
CA HIS A 77 -7.77 1.37 -0.94
C HIS A 77 -6.31 0.98 -1.10
N LEU A 78 -6.07 -0.16 -1.74
CA LEU A 78 -4.76 -0.68 -2.08
C LEU A 78 -4.63 -0.84 -3.60
N ASP A 79 -3.80 0.00 -4.22
CA ASP A 79 -3.47 -0.10 -5.64
C ASP A 79 -1.97 -0.33 -5.84
N LEU A 80 -1.63 -1.58 -6.17
CA LEU A 80 -0.28 -2.05 -6.49
C LEU A 80 -0.14 -2.40 -7.98
N SER A 81 -1.13 -2.05 -8.80
CA SER A 81 -1.19 -2.46 -10.20
C SER A 81 -0.04 -1.85 -11.03
N PHE A 82 0.32 -2.49 -12.15
CA PHE A 82 1.42 -2.03 -13.02
C PHE A 82 2.75 -1.88 -12.25
N ASN A 83 3.21 -2.97 -11.65
CA ASN A 83 4.51 -3.09 -11.01
C ASN A 83 5.18 -4.41 -11.44
N LYS A 84 6.22 -4.84 -10.73
CA LYS A 84 6.99 -6.06 -11.00
C LYS A 84 7.04 -6.97 -9.76
N PHE A 85 6.00 -6.96 -8.94
CA PHE A 85 5.91 -7.83 -7.76
C PHE A 85 5.86 -9.30 -8.18
N VAL A 86 6.52 -10.17 -7.41
CA VAL A 86 6.62 -11.62 -7.63
C VAL A 86 6.12 -12.39 -6.40
N GLY A 87 6.07 -13.72 -6.50
CA GLY A 87 5.65 -14.60 -5.41
C GLY A 87 4.12 -14.71 -5.29
N GLY A 88 3.69 -15.43 -4.26
CA GLY A 88 2.28 -15.59 -3.92
C GLY A 88 1.68 -14.33 -3.29
N ILE A 89 0.37 -14.17 -3.42
CA ILE A 89 -0.37 -13.17 -2.62
C ILE A 89 -0.43 -13.71 -1.18
N PRO A 90 0.04 -12.97 -0.16
CA PRO A 90 0.00 -13.46 1.22
C PRO A 90 -1.44 -13.61 1.72
N ALA A 91 -1.71 -14.69 2.46
CA ALA A 91 -3.03 -14.93 3.04
C ALA A 91 -3.44 -13.84 4.04
N THR A 92 -2.46 -13.17 4.66
CA THR A 92 -2.64 -11.98 5.50
C THR A 92 -3.28 -10.81 4.75
N LEU A 93 -3.37 -10.80 3.42
CA LEU A 93 -4.15 -9.79 2.71
C LEU A 93 -5.64 -9.81 3.11
N GLY A 94 -6.19 -10.98 3.46
CA GLY A 94 -7.57 -11.13 3.93
C GLY A 94 -7.85 -10.55 5.33
N ASP A 95 -6.82 -10.09 6.02
CA ASP A 95 -6.92 -9.44 7.33
C ASP A 95 -7.31 -7.96 7.25
N LEU A 96 -7.26 -7.38 6.05
CA LEU A 96 -7.65 -5.99 5.80
C LEU A 96 -9.18 -5.86 5.74
N SER A 97 -9.83 -5.98 6.89
CA SER A 97 -11.29 -6.01 7.02
C SER A 97 -12.00 -4.75 6.49
N GLU A 98 -11.33 -3.59 6.45
CA GLU A 98 -11.89 -2.35 5.89
C GLU A 98 -11.61 -2.16 4.38
N LEU A 99 -10.94 -3.11 3.72
CA LEU A 99 -10.52 -2.93 2.33
C LEU A 99 -11.71 -2.97 1.37
N GLN A 100 -11.89 -1.90 0.60
CA GLN A 100 -12.98 -1.72 -0.36
C GLN A 100 -12.49 -1.80 -1.81
N TYR A 101 -11.21 -1.49 -2.03
CA TYR A 101 -10.59 -1.51 -3.35
C TYR A 101 -9.24 -2.20 -3.30
N LEU A 102 -9.07 -3.22 -4.14
CA LEU A 102 -7.84 -3.96 -4.32
C LEU A 102 -7.50 -4.06 -5.81
N ALA A 103 -6.34 -3.54 -6.20
CA ALA A 103 -5.81 -3.69 -7.54
C ALA A 103 -4.38 -4.28 -7.50
N LEU A 104 -4.25 -5.51 -7.99
CA LEU A 104 -2.98 -6.24 -8.08
C LEU A 104 -2.58 -6.55 -9.53
N SER A 105 -3.39 -6.15 -10.51
CA SER A 105 -3.23 -6.50 -11.93
C SER A 105 -1.91 -5.97 -12.51
N LYS A 106 -1.45 -6.58 -13.61
CA LYS A 106 -0.20 -6.19 -14.29
C LYS A 106 1.02 -6.22 -13.34
N ASN A 107 1.17 -7.36 -12.66
CA ASN A 107 2.34 -7.77 -11.87
C ASN A 107 2.77 -9.18 -12.30
N ASN A 108 3.78 -9.73 -11.64
CA ASN A 108 4.33 -11.07 -11.86
C ASN A 108 3.99 -12.02 -10.70
N PHE A 109 2.85 -11.80 -10.02
CA PHE A 109 2.36 -12.71 -8.98
C PHE A 109 2.14 -14.12 -9.54
N ASN A 110 2.40 -15.12 -8.71
CA ASN A 110 2.25 -16.53 -9.04
C ASN A 110 1.53 -17.28 -7.90
N GLY A 111 1.37 -18.60 -8.05
CA GLY A 111 0.66 -19.42 -7.06
C GLY A 111 -0.85 -19.22 -7.09
N PHE A 112 -1.49 -19.48 -5.95
CA PHE A 112 -2.95 -19.46 -5.81
C PHE A 112 -3.44 -18.14 -5.21
N ILE A 113 -4.68 -17.79 -5.52
CA ILE A 113 -5.42 -16.73 -4.84
C ILE A 113 -5.79 -17.27 -3.44
N PRO A 114 -5.32 -16.67 -2.33
CA PRO A 114 -5.67 -17.13 -0.99
C PRO A 114 -7.17 -17.07 -0.75
N GLN A 115 -7.73 -18.11 -0.13
CA GLN A 115 -9.16 -18.15 0.22
C GLN A 115 -9.55 -17.00 1.16
N SER A 116 -8.61 -16.50 1.96
CA SER A 116 -8.81 -15.34 2.85
C SER A 116 -9.20 -14.06 2.11
N ILE A 117 -8.98 -13.95 0.80
CA ILE A 117 -9.54 -12.84 -0.01
C ILE A 117 -11.06 -12.79 0.07
N GLY A 118 -11.74 -13.92 0.28
CA GLY A 118 -13.18 -13.97 0.53
C GLY A 118 -13.62 -13.26 1.83
N ASN A 119 -12.71 -12.96 2.75
CA ASN A 119 -13.02 -12.18 3.95
C ASN A 119 -13.20 -10.69 3.62
N LEU A 120 -12.65 -10.21 2.50
CA LEU A 120 -12.76 -8.81 2.09
C LEU A 120 -14.17 -8.42 1.63
N SER A 121 -14.98 -9.41 1.22
CA SER A 121 -16.37 -9.18 0.78
C SER A 121 -17.38 -8.98 1.93
N GLN A 122 -16.96 -8.96 3.20
CA GLN A 122 -17.88 -8.85 4.35
C GLN A 122 -18.19 -7.43 4.82
N SER A 123 -17.76 -6.37 4.12
CA SER A 123 -18.06 -4.97 4.49
C SER A 123 -19.06 -4.28 3.55
N VAL A 124 -20.00 -5.04 2.99
CA VAL A 124 -21.19 -4.48 2.35
C VAL A 124 -22.43 -5.01 3.09
N GLU A 125 -22.84 -4.26 4.11
CA GLU A 125 -24.26 -4.13 4.45
C GLU A 125 -24.79 -2.86 3.78
#